data_AF-A0A952XLR2-F1
#
_entry.id   AF-A0A952XLR2-F1
#
_cell.length_a   1.000
_cell.length_b   1.000
_cell.length_c   1.000
_cell.angle_alpha   90.00
_cell.angle_beta   90.00
_cell.angle_gamma   90.00
#
_symmetry.space_group_name_H-M   'P 1'
#
loop_
_entity.id
_entity.type
_entity.pdbx_description
1 polymer ?
#
loop_
_entity_poly.entity_id
_entity_poly.type
_entity_poly.pdbx_seq_one_letter_code
_entity_poly.pdbx_strand_id
1 'polypeptide(L)'
;MPFFYRGAGVGTFWHQRDARLDGFVPRRPGQTASKDQLIKHIARGTVDTPYVSLTRSYGIAWTYAIQFGQGAPTAAAPAFVYEIELNEPLPPGLELIDPVTYLAGGFPPPTAAASYYHDGDSEFLLGVINYTQMKASLTQTVKNPPSAQGTPRAPNLSPELETLVRALRDAEILAVGNVPASCVRSRYEVW
;
A
#
# COMPACT_ATOMS: atom_id res chain seq x y z
N MET A 1 -16.46 12.89 8.92
CA MET A 1 -15.63 13.31 7.78
C MET A 1 -14.37 12.45 7.81
N PRO A 2 -14.16 11.55 6.85
CA PRO A 2 -12.99 10.68 6.86
C PRO A 2 -11.78 11.43 6.28
N PHE A 3 -10.70 11.46 7.06
CA PHE A 3 -9.41 11.97 6.63
C PHE A 3 -8.53 10.83 6.13
N PHE A 4 -7.83 11.13 5.05
CA PHE A 4 -6.80 10.29 4.44
C PHE A 4 -5.50 11.08 4.38
N TYR A 5 -4.39 10.37 4.29
CA TYR A 5 -3.07 10.96 4.30
C TYR A 5 -2.22 10.41 3.18
N ARG A 6 -1.26 11.21 2.73
CA ARG A 6 -0.24 10.79 1.77
C ARG A 6 1.10 11.41 2.13
N GLY A 7 2.11 10.56 2.29
CA GLY A 7 3.48 10.98 2.45
C GLY A 7 4.13 11.35 1.12
N ALA A 8 4.94 12.39 1.11
CA ALA A 8 5.77 12.81 0.00
C ALA A 8 7.19 13.04 0.50
N GLY A 9 8.05 12.02 0.32
CA GLY A 9 9.45 12.10 0.72
C GLY A 9 10.27 13.02 -0.18
N VAL A 10 11.39 13.50 0.34
CA VAL A 10 12.28 14.44 -0.38
C VAL A 10 12.62 13.93 -1.78
N GLY A 11 12.53 14.79 -2.79
CA GLY A 11 12.85 14.45 -4.18
C GLY A 11 11.82 13.58 -4.90
N THR A 12 10.73 13.18 -4.24
CA THR A 12 9.61 12.50 -4.91
C THR A 12 8.75 13.48 -5.72
N PHE A 13 7.93 12.95 -6.62
CA PHE A 13 7.07 13.78 -7.49
C PHE A 13 6.16 14.74 -6.71
N TRP A 14 5.53 14.26 -5.63
CA TRP A 14 4.63 15.07 -4.79
C TRP A 14 5.36 15.91 -3.72
N HIS A 15 6.67 15.73 -3.60
CA HIS A 15 7.52 16.67 -2.87
C HIS A 15 7.86 17.88 -3.74
N GLN A 16 8.11 17.65 -5.03
CA GLN A 16 8.39 18.71 -6.01
C GLN A 16 7.13 19.43 -6.51
N ARG A 17 5.95 18.79 -6.41
CA ARG A 17 4.66 19.35 -6.81
C ARG A 17 3.71 19.41 -5.65
N ASP A 18 3.26 20.62 -5.33
CA ASP A 18 2.31 20.86 -4.24
C ASP A 18 0.90 20.42 -4.64
N ALA A 19 0.45 19.31 -4.06
CA ALA A 19 -0.88 18.77 -4.34
C ALA A 19 -2.03 19.69 -3.89
N ARG A 20 -1.75 20.74 -3.09
CA ARG A 20 -2.74 21.78 -2.76
C ARG A 20 -3.11 22.66 -3.96
N LEU A 21 -2.30 22.63 -5.03
CA LEU A 21 -2.54 23.42 -6.23
C LEU A 21 -3.31 22.61 -7.29
N ASP A 22 -2.84 21.39 -7.57
CA ASP A 22 -3.33 20.58 -8.70
C ASP A 22 -4.08 19.30 -8.27
N GLY A 23 -4.06 18.97 -6.99
CA GLY A 23 -4.55 17.69 -6.47
C GLY A 23 -3.57 16.55 -6.70
N PHE A 24 -4.03 15.32 -6.43
CA PHE A 24 -3.28 14.11 -6.76
C PHE A 24 -3.82 13.45 -8.02
N VAL A 25 -2.91 13.14 -8.93
CA VAL A 25 -3.19 12.50 -10.22
C VAL A 25 -2.47 11.15 -10.28
N PRO A 26 -3.15 10.05 -10.63
CA PRO A 26 -2.47 8.77 -10.81
C PRO A 26 -1.50 8.84 -11.98
N ARG A 27 -0.47 7.99 -11.99
CA ARG A 27 0.52 8.01 -13.09
C ARG A 27 -0.06 7.54 -14.43
N ARG A 28 -1.09 6.69 -14.39
CA ARG A 28 -1.85 6.22 -15.56
C ARG A 28 -3.33 6.58 -15.44
N PRO A 29 -3.69 7.87 -15.56
CA PRO A 29 -5.09 8.28 -15.49
C PRO A 29 -5.89 7.64 -16.64
N GLY A 30 -7.12 7.20 -16.35
CA GLY A 30 -8.02 6.57 -17.32
C GLY A 30 -7.73 5.09 -17.62
N GLN A 31 -6.65 4.51 -17.09
CA GLN A 31 -6.46 3.06 -17.15
C GLN A 31 -7.47 2.36 -16.23
N THR A 32 -8.01 1.24 -16.69
CA THR A 32 -8.99 0.45 -15.91
C THR A 32 -8.37 -0.11 -14.64
N ALA A 33 -9.03 0.11 -13.50
CA ALA A 33 -8.71 -0.54 -12.24
C ALA A 33 -8.97 -2.06 -12.34
N SER A 34 -8.06 -2.86 -11.80
CA SER A 34 -8.18 -4.31 -11.77
C SER A 34 -7.38 -4.92 -10.63
N LYS A 35 -7.71 -6.19 -10.29
CA LYS A 35 -6.93 -7.01 -9.34
C LYS A 35 -5.44 -7.02 -9.67
N ASP A 36 -5.09 -7.24 -10.94
CA ASP A 36 -3.69 -7.30 -11.35
C ASP A 36 -2.99 -5.95 -11.18
N GLN A 37 -3.64 -4.84 -11.54
CA GLN A 37 -3.08 -3.51 -11.32
C GLN A 37 -2.90 -3.21 -9.83
N LEU A 38 -3.84 -3.66 -8.99
CA LEU A 38 -3.82 -3.45 -7.55
C LEU A 38 -2.66 -4.21 -6.90
N ILE A 39 -2.51 -5.50 -7.24
CA ILE A 39 -1.38 -6.32 -6.80
C ILE A 39 -0.06 -5.71 -7.27
N LYS A 40 0.01 -5.27 -8.54
CA LYS A 40 1.17 -4.59 -9.09
C LYS A 40 1.50 -3.33 -8.28
N HIS A 41 0.49 -2.51 -7.95
CA HIS A 41 0.67 -1.29 -7.17
C HIS A 41 1.25 -1.54 -5.78
N ILE A 42 0.62 -2.44 -5.02
CA ILE A 42 0.90 -2.63 -3.59
C ILE A 42 2.06 -3.61 -3.36
N ALA A 43 1.96 -4.84 -3.90
CA ALA A 43 2.97 -5.87 -3.65
C ALA A 43 4.28 -5.59 -4.39
N ARG A 44 4.22 -5.05 -5.61
CA ARG A 44 5.42 -4.74 -6.41
C ARG A 44 5.92 -3.29 -6.25
N GLY A 45 5.15 -2.43 -5.58
CA GLY A 45 5.54 -1.04 -5.29
C GLY A 45 5.69 -0.18 -6.54
N THR A 46 5.05 -0.53 -7.66
CA THR A 46 5.12 0.31 -8.86
C THR A 46 4.05 1.39 -8.81
N VAL A 47 4.47 2.60 -9.15
CA VAL A 47 3.58 3.75 -9.29
C VAL A 47 2.94 3.83 -10.68
N ASP A 48 3.30 2.95 -11.62
CA ASP A 48 2.80 2.96 -13.01
C ASP A 48 1.47 2.20 -13.14
N THR A 49 0.43 2.80 -12.56
CA THR A 49 -0.89 2.21 -12.31
C THR A 49 -1.97 3.32 -12.25
N PRO A 50 -3.28 2.97 -12.32
CA PRO A 50 -4.36 3.95 -12.23
C PRO A 50 -4.65 4.50 -10.82
N TYR A 51 -3.87 4.11 -9.81
CA TYR A 51 -4.16 4.44 -8.41
C TYR A 51 -3.30 5.59 -7.88
N VAL A 52 -3.91 6.38 -6.99
CA VAL A 52 -3.22 7.21 -6.00
C VAL A 52 -3.31 6.51 -4.65
N SER A 53 -2.15 6.13 -4.09
CA SER A 53 -2.05 5.57 -2.74
C SER A 53 -2.43 6.63 -1.69
N LEU A 54 -3.40 6.30 -0.86
CA LEU A 54 -3.78 7.04 0.34
C LEU A 54 -3.68 6.09 1.53
N THR A 55 -3.55 6.63 2.73
CA THR A 55 -3.63 5.84 3.96
C THR A 55 -4.56 6.51 4.96
N ARG A 56 -5.25 5.72 5.78
CA ARG A 56 -6.00 6.29 6.92
C ARG A 56 -5.11 6.60 8.13
N SER A 57 -3.82 6.28 8.07
CA SER A 57 -2.87 6.46 9.18
C SER A 57 -1.88 7.58 8.88
N TYR A 58 -1.95 8.65 9.67
CA TYR A 58 -0.93 9.71 9.62
C TYR A 58 0.48 9.15 9.86
N GLY A 59 0.65 8.22 10.80
CA GLY A 59 1.95 7.63 11.12
C GLY A 59 2.56 6.86 9.96
N ILE A 60 1.75 6.17 9.15
CA ILE A 60 2.23 5.51 7.93
C ILE A 60 2.63 6.55 6.88
N ALA A 61 1.79 7.57 6.65
CA ALA A 61 2.12 8.65 5.71
C ALA A 61 3.41 9.39 6.11
N TRP A 62 3.59 9.65 7.40
CA TRP A 62 4.81 10.22 7.97
C TRP A 62 6.01 9.30 7.72
N THR A 63 5.89 8.01 8.04
CA THR A 63 6.96 7.03 7.79
C THR A 63 7.36 7.00 6.31
N TYR A 64 6.37 7.08 5.41
CA TYR A 64 6.60 7.14 3.97
C TYR A 64 7.37 8.40 3.56
N ALA A 65 6.98 9.55 4.11
CA ALA A 65 7.64 10.83 3.87
C ALA A 65 9.09 10.85 4.38
N ILE A 66 9.37 10.21 5.51
CA ILE A 66 10.72 10.19 6.10
C ILE A 66 11.63 9.17 5.43
N GLN A 67 11.15 7.95 5.18
CA GLN A 67 12.01 6.81 4.82
C GLN A 67 12.11 6.54 3.32
N PHE A 68 11.12 6.95 2.52
CA PHE A 68 11.00 6.55 1.11
C PHE A 68 11.20 7.73 0.13
N GLY A 69 11.98 8.73 0.54
CA GLY A 69 12.49 9.82 -0.32
C GLY A 69 13.85 9.48 -0.97
N GLN A 70 14.33 10.37 -1.84
CA GLN A 70 15.67 10.33 -2.43
C GLN A 70 16.77 10.85 -1.48
N GLY A 71 16.37 11.42 -0.34
CA GLY A 71 17.26 11.91 0.70
C GLY A 71 16.53 12.02 2.04
N ALA A 72 17.29 12.13 3.12
CA ALA A 72 16.72 12.35 4.44
C ALA A 72 16.17 13.79 4.54
N PRO A 73 14.94 13.99 5.05
CA PRO A 73 14.39 15.31 5.26
C PRO A 73 15.18 16.08 6.32
N THR A 74 15.23 17.40 6.16
CA THR A 74 15.86 18.33 7.10
C THR A 74 14.99 19.57 7.24
N ALA A 75 15.24 20.41 8.24
CA ALA A 75 14.50 21.68 8.38
C ALA A 75 14.63 22.60 7.14
N ALA A 76 15.76 22.53 6.41
CA ALA A 76 15.97 23.32 5.18
C ALA A 76 15.36 22.67 3.92
N ALA A 77 15.10 21.37 3.97
CA ALA A 77 14.50 20.59 2.89
C ALA A 77 13.55 19.53 3.50
N PRO A 78 12.39 19.96 4.02
CA PRO A 78 11.47 19.04 4.69
C PRO A 78 10.81 18.10 3.68
N ALA A 79 10.38 16.94 4.16
CA ALA A 79 9.39 16.12 3.46
C ALA A 79 7.97 16.60 3.85
N PHE A 80 6.94 16.05 3.21
CA PHE A 80 5.57 16.48 3.46
C PHE A 80 4.62 15.32 3.77
N VAL A 81 3.67 15.58 4.66
CA VAL A 81 2.45 14.77 4.80
C VAL A 81 1.26 15.62 4.42
N TYR A 82 0.51 15.16 3.43
CA TYR A 82 -0.74 15.79 3.02
C TYR A 82 -1.91 15.16 3.77
N GLU A 83 -2.84 16.00 4.22
CA GLU A 83 -4.12 15.60 4.79
C GLU A 83 -5.23 15.91 3.79
N ILE A 84 -6.05 14.90 3.54
CA ILE A 84 -6.99 14.86 2.44
C ILE A 84 -8.35 14.51 3.03
N GLU A 85 -9.32 15.38 2.81
CA GLU A 85 -10.69 15.18 3.24
C GLU A 85 -11.55 14.78 2.05
N LEU A 86 -12.13 13.58 2.12
CA LEU A 86 -13.06 13.06 1.11
C LEU A 86 -14.36 12.71 1.79
N ASN A 87 -15.46 13.37 1.43
CA ASN A 87 -16.78 13.09 1.98
C ASN A 87 -17.68 12.51 0.91
N GLU A 88 -18.72 11.79 1.34
CA GLU A 88 -19.79 11.36 0.43
C GLU A 88 -20.76 12.52 0.15
N PRO A 89 -21.22 12.69 -1.10
CA PRO A 89 -20.80 11.94 -2.29
C PRO A 89 -19.37 12.31 -2.71
N LEU A 90 -18.58 11.31 -3.12
CA LEU A 90 -17.23 11.55 -3.64
C LEU A 90 -17.25 12.52 -4.85
N PRO A 91 -16.17 13.29 -5.06
CA PRO A 91 -15.99 14.11 -6.27
C PRO A 91 -16.25 13.31 -7.56
N PRO A 92 -16.83 13.92 -8.60
CA PRO A 92 -17.12 13.22 -9.86
C PRO A 92 -15.88 12.57 -10.47
N GLY A 93 -15.99 11.28 -10.82
CA GLY A 93 -14.89 10.50 -11.39
C GLY A 93 -13.84 10.02 -10.39
N LEU A 94 -14.07 10.21 -9.08
CA LEU A 94 -13.27 9.63 -8.01
C LEU A 94 -13.97 8.42 -7.41
N GLU A 95 -13.25 7.32 -7.28
CA GLU A 95 -13.66 6.12 -6.56
C GLU A 95 -12.58 5.77 -5.51
N LEU A 96 -13.02 5.26 -4.35
CA LEU A 96 -12.13 4.74 -3.32
C LEU A 96 -12.26 3.22 -3.24
N ILE A 97 -11.11 2.54 -3.33
CA ILE A 97 -10.99 1.10 -3.18
C ILE A 97 -10.26 0.80 -1.87
N ASP A 98 -10.89 0.02 -1.01
CA ASP A 98 -10.20 -0.69 0.07
C ASP A 98 -9.61 -1.98 -0.51
N PRO A 99 -8.27 -2.11 -0.58
CA PRO A 99 -7.63 -3.26 -1.20
C PRO A 99 -7.96 -4.59 -0.53
N VAL A 100 -8.23 -4.58 0.78
CA VAL A 100 -8.51 -5.79 1.55
C VAL A 100 -9.86 -6.35 1.13
N THR A 101 -10.91 -5.52 1.16
CA THR A 101 -12.27 -5.96 0.77
C THR A 101 -12.35 -6.26 -0.72
N TYR A 102 -11.67 -5.49 -1.57
CA TYR A 102 -11.62 -5.72 -3.01
C TYR A 102 -11.02 -7.09 -3.36
N LEU A 103 -9.89 -7.44 -2.75
CA LEU A 103 -9.29 -8.76 -2.98
C LEU A 103 -10.11 -9.88 -2.36
N ALA A 104 -10.57 -9.68 -1.11
CA ALA A 104 -11.29 -10.71 -0.37
C ALA A 104 -12.64 -11.08 -1.00
N GLY A 105 -13.32 -10.11 -1.61
CA GLY A 105 -14.60 -10.35 -2.30
C GLY A 105 -14.50 -11.32 -3.49
N GLY A 106 -13.30 -11.53 -4.04
CA GLY A 106 -13.05 -12.46 -5.14
C GLY A 106 -12.48 -13.81 -4.73
N PHE A 107 -12.40 -14.12 -3.43
CA PHE A 107 -11.78 -15.35 -2.97
C PHE A 107 -12.69 -16.58 -3.14
N PRO A 108 -12.11 -17.72 -3.56
CA PRO A 108 -12.89 -18.94 -3.73
C PRO A 108 -13.32 -19.50 -2.36
N PRO A 109 -14.29 -20.43 -2.32
CA PRO A 109 -14.70 -21.06 -1.07
C PRO A 109 -13.53 -21.74 -0.36
N PRO A 110 -13.57 -21.93 0.97
CA PRO A 110 -12.45 -22.46 1.74
C PRO A 110 -11.95 -23.85 1.30
N THR A 111 -12.81 -24.62 0.62
CA THR A 111 -12.51 -25.94 0.08
C THR A 111 -11.68 -25.90 -1.21
N ALA A 112 -11.56 -24.74 -1.85
CA ALA A 112 -10.71 -24.53 -3.00
C ALA A 112 -9.32 -24.04 -2.56
N ALA A 113 -8.31 -24.28 -3.42
CA ALA A 113 -6.99 -23.72 -3.20
C ALA A 113 -7.06 -22.18 -3.32
N ALA A 114 -7.03 -21.49 -2.19
CA ALA A 114 -7.02 -20.03 -2.18
C ALA A 114 -5.60 -19.51 -2.34
N SER A 115 -5.43 -18.47 -3.15
CA SER A 115 -4.11 -17.91 -3.40
C SER A 115 -3.50 -17.25 -2.16
N TYR A 116 -4.26 -16.90 -1.13
CA TYR A 116 -3.75 -16.18 0.05
C TYR A 116 -3.36 -17.07 1.25
N TYR A 117 -3.58 -18.39 1.19
CA TYR A 117 -3.13 -19.26 2.27
C TYR A 117 -1.61 -19.35 2.32
N HIS A 118 -1.05 -19.40 3.53
CA HIS A 118 0.38 -19.67 3.77
C HIS A 118 0.55 -20.84 4.73
N ASP A 119 1.77 -21.34 4.76
CA ASP A 119 2.22 -22.47 5.57
C ASP A 119 3.47 -22.12 6.42
N GLY A 120 3.88 -20.85 6.40
CA GLY A 120 4.78 -20.28 7.40
C GLY A 120 4.09 -20.07 8.75
N ASP A 121 4.88 -19.85 9.81
CA ASP A 121 4.37 -19.52 11.15
C ASP A 121 4.18 -18.01 11.34
N SER A 122 3.97 -17.52 12.58
CA SER A 122 3.80 -16.08 12.82
C SER A 122 4.99 -15.23 12.36
N GLU A 123 6.21 -15.76 12.44
CA GLU A 123 7.42 -15.04 12.03
C GLU A 123 7.47 -14.82 10.52
N PHE A 124 6.77 -15.66 9.75
CA PHE A 124 6.62 -15.46 8.33
C PHE A 124 5.86 -14.17 8.03
N LEU A 125 4.68 -13.97 8.62
CA LEU A 125 3.87 -12.76 8.41
C LEU A 125 4.55 -11.50 8.95
N LEU A 126 5.21 -11.59 10.11
CA LEU A 126 6.02 -10.47 10.63
C LEU A 126 7.13 -10.05 9.65
N GLY A 127 7.76 -11.04 8.99
CA GLY A 127 8.72 -10.76 7.92
C GLY A 127 8.10 -10.11 6.69
N VAL A 128 6.89 -10.52 6.27
CA VAL A 128 6.20 -9.86 5.14
C VAL A 128 5.87 -8.40 5.46
N ILE A 129 5.52 -8.12 6.72
CA ILE A 129 5.28 -6.75 7.21
C ILE A 129 6.58 -5.93 7.21
N ASN A 130 7.70 -6.52 7.65
CA ASN A 130 8.99 -5.86 7.77
C ASN A 130 9.94 -6.21 6.61
N TYR A 131 10.08 -5.30 5.64
CA TYR A 131 10.91 -5.49 4.45
C TYR A 131 12.37 -5.88 4.74
N THR A 132 12.94 -5.46 5.87
CA THR A 132 14.33 -5.79 6.24
C THR A 132 14.47 -7.25 6.69
N GLN A 133 13.41 -7.83 7.27
CA GLN A 133 13.38 -9.20 7.78
C GLN A 133 12.73 -10.18 6.79
N MET A 134 12.02 -9.67 5.78
CA MET A 134 11.30 -10.45 4.79
C MET A 134 12.15 -11.57 4.18
N LYS A 135 13.40 -11.30 3.78
CA LYS A 135 14.26 -12.33 3.18
C LYS A 135 14.47 -13.53 4.10
N ALA A 136 14.72 -13.30 5.38
CA ALA A 136 14.92 -14.38 6.33
C ALA A 136 13.65 -15.23 6.43
N SER A 137 12.49 -14.58 6.64
CA SER A 137 11.19 -15.23 6.73
C SER A 137 10.81 -16.02 5.46
N LEU A 138 11.16 -15.54 4.27
CA LEU A 138 10.93 -16.24 2.99
C LEU A 138 11.83 -17.47 2.77
N THR A 139 12.85 -17.67 3.60
CA THR A 139 13.81 -18.79 3.44
C THR A 139 13.73 -19.83 4.56
N GLN A 140 12.86 -19.60 5.56
CA GLN A 140 12.64 -20.55 6.64
C GLN A 140 12.06 -21.87 6.09
N THR A 141 12.41 -22.99 6.72
CA THR A 141 11.81 -24.27 6.36
C THR A 141 10.43 -24.37 6.98
N VAL A 142 9.42 -24.69 6.17
CA VAL A 142 8.05 -24.94 6.65
C VAL A 142 8.03 -26.08 7.65
N LYS A 143 7.33 -25.87 8.77
CA LYS A 143 7.11 -26.89 9.79
C LYS A 143 6.18 -27.97 9.22
N ASN A 144 6.67 -29.21 9.13
CA ASN A 144 5.89 -30.35 8.68
C ASN A 144 5.39 -31.17 9.89
N PRO A 145 4.23 -31.85 9.76
CA PRO A 145 3.81 -32.85 10.73
C PRO A 145 4.88 -33.94 10.91
N PRO A 146 5.04 -34.53 12.12
CA PRO A 146 6.07 -35.54 12.37
C PRO A 146 6.01 -36.77 11.44
N SER A 147 4.82 -37.12 10.95
CA SER A 147 4.60 -38.26 10.06
C SER A 147 4.64 -37.91 8.56
N ALA A 148 4.79 -36.62 8.21
CA ALA A 148 4.77 -36.20 6.82
C ALA A 148 6.14 -36.43 6.16
N GLN A 149 6.15 -37.17 5.05
CA GLN A 149 7.35 -37.39 4.22
C GLN A 149 7.57 -36.27 3.18
N GLY A 150 7.10 -35.06 3.49
CA GLY A 150 7.20 -33.92 2.57
C GLY A 150 8.64 -33.48 2.38
N THR A 151 9.02 -33.15 1.15
CA THR A 151 10.31 -32.51 0.85
C THR A 151 10.39 -31.16 1.58
N PRO A 152 11.47 -30.88 2.33
CA PRO A 152 11.69 -29.56 2.93
C PRO A 152 11.60 -28.46 1.88
N ARG A 153 10.85 -27.40 2.18
CA ARG A 153 10.71 -26.22 1.31
C ARG A 153 10.48 -24.95 2.11
N ALA A 154 10.69 -23.83 1.42
CA ALA A 154 10.35 -22.51 1.91
C ALA A 154 8.82 -22.26 1.94
N PRO A 155 8.35 -21.32 2.77
CA PRO A 155 6.96 -20.90 2.75
C PRO A 155 6.61 -20.22 1.43
N ASN A 156 5.37 -20.38 1.00
CA ASN A 156 4.87 -19.73 -0.20
C ASN A 156 4.32 -18.34 0.14
N LEU A 157 4.86 -17.28 -0.48
CA LEU A 157 4.27 -15.94 -0.47
C LEU A 157 3.64 -15.65 -1.83
N SER A 158 2.31 -15.75 -1.89
CA SER A 158 1.59 -15.33 -3.08
C SER A 158 1.50 -13.80 -3.19
N PRO A 159 1.31 -13.27 -4.40
CA PRO A 159 1.07 -11.84 -4.60
C PRO A 159 -0.19 -11.34 -3.86
N GLU A 160 -1.24 -12.15 -3.76
CA GLU A 160 -2.45 -11.79 -3.03
C GLU A 160 -2.22 -11.68 -1.53
N LEU A 161 -1.54 -12.65 -0.91
CA LEU A 161 -1.21 -12.56 0.51
C LEU A 161 -0.29 -11.37 0.79
N GLU A 162 0.74 -11.19 -0.04
CA GLU A 162 1.65 -10.05 0.06
C GLU A 162 0.88 -8.72 -0.02
N THR A 163 -0.08 -8.63 -0.94
CA THR A 163 -0.92 -7.45 -1.11
C THR A 163 -1.83 -7.20 0.09
N LEU A 164 -2.50 -8.23 0.61
CA LEU A 164 -3.35 -8.11 1.80
C LEU A 164 -2.55 -7.65 3.02
N VAL A 165 -1.41 -8.28 3.28
CA VAL A 165 -0.57 -7.97 4.45
C VAL A 165 -0.04 -6.55 4.37
N ARG A 166 0.43 -6.12 3.19
CA ARG A 166 0.92 -4.74 3.00
C ARG A 166 -0.21 -3.72 3.08
N ALA A 167 -1.37 -4.00 2.48
CA ALA A 167 -2.54 -3.12 2.57
C ALA A 167 -2.99 -2.92 4.03
N LEU A 168 -3.00 -3.99 4.83
CA LEU A 168 -3.31 -3.92 6.26
C LEU A 168 -2.25 -3.14 7.04
N ARG A 169 -0.96 -3.44 6.82
CA ARG A 169 0.16 -2.74 7.46
C ARG A 169 0.09 -1.23 7.20
N ASP A 170 -0.14 -0.85 5.95
CA ASP A 170 -0.07 0.55 5.51
C ASP A 170 -1.40 1.29 5.71
N ALA A 171 -2.46 0.61 6.19
CA ALA A 171 -3.83 1.13 6.23
C ALA A 171 -4.24 1.75 4.88
N GLU A 172 -3.90 1.02 3.81
CA GLU A 172 -3.92 1.47 2.42
C GLU A 172 -5.35 1.68 1.92
N ILE A 173 -5.54 2.76 1.17
CA ILE A 173 -6.75 3.08 0.41
C ILE A 173 -6.30 3.55 -0.96
N LEU A 174 -6.87 2.99 -2.03
CA LEU A 174 -6.52 3.38 -3.38
C LEU A 174 -7.60 4.30 -3.95
N ALA A 175 -7.20 5.49 -4.38
CA ALA A 175 -8.08 6.37 -5.13
C ALA A 175 -7.93 6.09 -6.64
N VAL A 176 -9.04 5.83 -7.32
CA VAL A 176 -9.12 5.72 -8.78
C VAL A 176 -9.69 7.02 -9.32
N GLY A 177 -8.94 7.68 -10.20
CA GLY A 177 -9.23 9.04 -10.65
C GLY A 177 -8.40 10.10 -9.90
N ASN A 178 -8.69 11.37 -10.17
CA ASN A 178 -7.94 12.47 -9.57
C ASN A 178 -8.54 12.83 -8.21
N VAL A 179 -7.70 12.95 -7.18
CA VAL A 179 -8.09 13.58 -5.92
C VAL A 179 -7.97 15.10 -6.11
N PRO A 180 -9.08 15.87 -6.07
CA PRO A 180 -9.03 17.30 -6.35
C PRO A 180 -8.19 18.07 -5.32
N ALA A 181 -7.58 19.17 -5.75
CA ALA A 181 -6.86 20.10 -4.87
C ALA A 181 -7.74 20.60 -3.71
N SER A 182 -9.03 20.82 -3.97
CA SER A 182 -10.03 21.25 -2.98
C SER A 182 -10.27 20.24 -1.85
N CYS A 183 -9.83 18.99 -2.02
CA CYS A 183 -9.88 17.96 -0.97
C CYS A 183 -8.60 17.95 -0.11
N VAL A 184 -7.51 18.58 -0.55
CA VAL A 184 -6.27 18.67 0.23
C VAL A 184 -6.38 19.82 1.23
N ARG A 185 -6.51 19.49 2.52
CA ARG A 185 -6.74 20.48 3.59
C ARG A 185 -5.46 21.07 4.12
N SER A 186 -4.49 20.20 4.38
CA SER A 186 -3.26 20.57 5.07
C SER A 186 -2.07 19.91 4.40
N ARG A 187 -0.91 20.57 4.49
CA ARG A 187 0.39 19.99 4.19
C ARG A 187 1.31 20.26 5.37
N TYR A 188 1.70 19.21 6.05
CA TYR A 188 2.59 19.28 7.20
C TYR A 188 4.02 19.04 6.75
N GLU A 189 4.94 19.90 7.18
CA GLU A 189 6.37 19.69 7.02
C GLU A 189 6.86 18.69 8.07
N VAL A 190 7.68 17.72 7.64
CA VAL A 190 8.18 16.66 8.52
C VAL A 190 9.67 16.40 8.25
N TRP A 191 10.44 16.18 9.32
CA TRP A 191 11.87 15.85 9.29
C TRP A 191 12.29 15.12 10.57
#